data_AF-A0A9D9GSW9-F1
#
_entry.id   AF-A0A9D9GSW9-F1
#
_cell.length_a   1.000
_cell.length_b   1.000
_cell.length_c   1.000
_cell.angle_alpha   90.00
_cell.angle_beta   90.00
_cell.angle_gamma   90.00
#
_symmetry.space_group_name_H-M   'P 1'
#
loop_
_entity.id
_entity.type
_entity.pdbx_description
1 polymer ?
#
loop_
_entity_poly.entity_id
_entity_poly.type
_entity_poly.pdbx_seq_one_letter_code
_entity_poly.pdbx_strand_id
1 'polypeptide(L)'
;MFINHIDLLNFRSYEELHLELENRINCFVGPNACGKTNLIEAIYYLALTRSFRKANDDALIRFNSDSASVSIDYFNDKSKKHEISAFITKRGKLICLDSEKQKSAAGIIGKLPCVCYSPTSVNMFKNEPQERRNFLDSSISFISSNYIYALSRFKKVLKERNNALAQGYDEELIEVLTNELINVSYRIYVSRDKFVKDLNSQVNQIYSNWFERDKKMEVVYKTNVPKFLSQSEFVSSYKNAFNRIKSEERLRKTTLIGVQKDDFIG
;
A
#
# COMPACT_ATOMS: atom_id res chain seq x y z
N MET A 1 -12.40 12.33 13.31
CA MET A 1 -11.34 11.49 13.92
C MET A 1 -10.18 12.35 14.36
N PHE A 2 -9.55 12.07 15.51
CA PHE A 2 -8.30 12.75 15.93
C PHE A 2 -7.41 11.82 16.76
N ILE A 3 -6.10 12.01 16.69
CA ILE A 3 -5.13 11.33 17.55
C ILE A 3 -4.98 12.15 18.82
N ASN A 4 -5.15 11.52 19.98
CA ASN A 4 -5.03 12.17 21.28
C ASN A 4 -3.64 11.98 21.89
N HIS A 5 -3.02 10.84 21.63
CA HIS A 5 -1.78 10.44 22.30
C HIS A 5 -0.93 9.55 21.42
N ILE A 6 0.39 9.70 21.52
CA ILE A 6 1.39 8.88 20.83
C ILE A 6 2.49 8.50 21.81
N ASP A 7 2.77 7.20 21.89
CA ASP A 7 3.91 6.64 22.62
C ASP A 7 4.90 5.99 21.66
N LEU A 8 6.19 6.31 21.83
CA LEU A 8 7.29 5.66 21.14
C LEU A 8 8.29 5.13 22.14
N LEU A 9 8.77 3.90 21.93
CA LEU A 9 9.93 3.36 22.63
C LEU A 9 10.87 2.76 21.60
N ASN A 10 12.14 3.18 21.61
CA ASN A 10 13.18 2.69 20.71
C ASN A 10 12.80 2.76 19.22
N PHE A 11 11.96 3.71 18.81
CA PHE A 11 11.53 3.86 17.42
C PHE A 11 12.41 4.89 16.69
N ARG A 12 13.17 4.44 15.70
CA ARG A 12 14.10 5.26 14.91
C ARG A 12 15.05 6.07 15.82
N SER A 13 14.92 7.40 15.82
CA SER A 13 15.73 8.31 16.62
C SER A 13 15.20 8.54 18.03
N TYR A 14 14.02 8.03 18.37
CA TYR A 14 13.43 8.18 19.69
C TYR A 14 13.84 7.01 20.59
N GLU A 15 14.43 7.32 21.73
CA GLU A 15 14.61 6.37 22.83
C GLU A 15 13.27 6.16 23.55
N GLU A 16 12.64 7.26 23.94
CA GLU A 16 11.29 7.30 24.49
C GLU A 16 10.62 8.62 24.05
N LEU A 17 9.31 8.58 23.82
CA LEU A 17 8.47 9.76 23.61
C LEU A 17 7.07 9.47 24.13
N HIS A 18 6.57 10.37 24.97
CA HIS A 18 5.16 10.46 25.35
C HIS A 18 4.64 11.81 24.86
N LEU A 19 3.64 11.81 24.00
CA LEU A 19 3.17 13.02 23.34
C LEU A 19 1.64 13.08 23.30
N GLU A 20 1.09 14.02 24.05
CA GLU A 20 -0.31 14.42 23.94
C GLU A 20 -0.51 15.36 22.75
N LEU A 21 -1.62 15.20 22.04
CA LEU A 21 -1.99 15.98 20.88
C LEU A 21 -3.36 16.61 21.06
N GLU A 22 -3.49 17.85 20.59
CA GLU A 22 -4.77 18.52 20.56
C GLU A 22 -5.58 18.11 19.32
N ASN A 23 -6.90 18.14 19.41
CA ASN A 23 -7.80 18.01 18.25
C ASN A 23 -7.81 19.32 17.42
N ARG A 24 -6.61 19.73 16.98
CA ARG A 24 -6.30 20.97 16.27
C ARG A 24 -5.06 20.76 15.40
N ILE A 25 -4.57 21.83 14.80
CA ILE A 25 -3.28 21.80 14.11
C ILE A 25 -2.17 21.65 15.15
N ASN A 26 -1.39 20.57 15.03
CA ASN A 26 -0.22 20.32 15.86
C ASN A 26 1.05 20.63 15.04
N CYS A 27 1.88 21.55 15.53
CA CYS A 27 3.09 22.00 14.83
C CYS A 27 4.36 21.49 15.53
N PHE A 28 5.11 20.59 14.88
CA PHE A 28 6.40 20.12 15.37
C PHE A 28 7.54 20.93 14.76
N VAL A 29 8.20 21.75 15.57
CA VAL A 29 9.28 22.64 15.13
C VAL A 29 10.62 22.19 15.72
N GLY A 30 11.69 22.32 14.95
CA GLY A 30 13.04 21.99 15.40
C GLY A 30 14.02 21.89 14.23
N PRO A 31 15.32 21.70 14.50
CA PRO A 31 16.34 21.59 13.46
C PRO A 31 16.14 20.36 12.56
N ASN A 32 16.73 20.36 11.37
CA ASN A 32 16.70 19.18 10.50
C ASN A 32 17.31 17.96 11.20
N ALA A 33 16.84 16.76 10.80
CA ALA A 33 17.26 15.48 11.38
C ALA A 33 16.94 15.25 12.89
N CYS A 34 16.21 16.15 13.55
CA CYS A 34 15.83 15.98 14.97
C CYS A 34 14.71 14.95 15.24
N GLY A 35 14.30 14.18 14.24
CA GLY A 35 13.27 13.13 14.40
C GLY A 35 11.84 13.51 14.01
N LYS A 36 11.54 14.76 13.59
CA LYS A 36 10.17 15.17 13.15
C LYS A 36 9.56 14.19 12.14
N THR A 37 10.30 13.84 11.10
CA THR A 37 9.82 12.91 10.07
C THR A 37 9.69 11.47 10.60
N ASN A 38 10.41 11.10 11.67
CA ASN A 38 10.27 9.80 12.33
C ASN A 38 8.98 9.73 13.15
N LEU A 39 8.55 10.83 13.78
CA LEU A 39 7.24 10.92 14.43
C LEU A 39 6.09 10.75 13.42
N ILE A 40 6.16 11.45 12.28
CA ILE A 40 5.18 11.27 11.19
C ILE A 40 5.23 9.83 10.64
N GLU A 41 6.42 9.22 10.57
CA GLU A 41 6.57 7.82 10.18
C GLU A 41 5.91 6.86 11.17
N ALA A 42 5.98 7.10 12.47
CA ALA A 42 5.32 6.28 13.47
C ALA A 42 3.80 6.28 13.31
N ILE A 43 3.19 7.46 13.12
CA ILE A 43 1.75 7.62 12.86
C ILE A 43 1.34 6.85 11.61
N TYR A 44 2.05 7.10 10.51
CA TYR A 44 1.71 6.47 9.23
C TYR A 44 1.99 4.97 9.23
N TYR A 45 2.98 4.52 10.01
CA TYR A 45 3.29 3.11 10.18
C TYR A 45 2.12 2.36 10.82
N LEU A 46 1.45 2.90 11.83
CA LEU A 46 0.26 2.28 12.40
C LEU A 46 -0.95 2.35 11.47
N ALA A 47 -1.05 3.37 10.62
CA ALA A 47 -2.11 3.48 9.63
C ALA A 47 -2.00 2.45 8.48
N LEU A 48 -0.77 2.15 8.03
CA LEU A 48 -0.52 1.26 6.88
C LEU A 48 0.15 -0.07 7.21
N THR A 49 0.56 -0.27 8.45
CA THR A 49 1.39 -1.40 8.91
C THR A 49 2.78 -1.47 8.26
N ARG A 50 3.27 -0.39 7.64
CA ARG A 50 4.58 -0.33 6.96
C ARG A 50 5.11 1.10 6.86
N SER A 51 6.42 1.24 6.75
CA SER A 51 7.07 2.54 6.55
C SER A 51 6.70 3.17 5.20
N PHE A 52 6.36 4.46 5.18
CA PHE A 52 6.23 5.20 3.92
C PHE A 52 7.56 5.39 3.19
N ARG A 53 8.68 5.26 3.90
CA ARG A 53 10.04 5.27 3.33
C ARG A 53 10.43 3.92 2.73
N LYS A 54 9.53 2.93 2.77
CA LYS A 54 9.76 1.54 2.30
C LYS A 54 10.94 0.86 3.00
N ALA A 55 11.27 1.30 4.20
CA ALA A 55 12.23 0.60 5.04
C ALA A 55 11.63 -0.73 5.52
N ASN A 56 12.49 -1.73 5.69
CA ASN A 56 12.13 -2.94 6.41
C ASN A 56 11.81 -2.60 7.88
N ASP A 57 10.99 -3.43 8.53
CA ASP A 57 10.52 -3.15 9.89
C ASP A 57 11.68 -3.11 10.91
N ASP A 58 12.73 -3.91 10.73
CA ASP A 58 13.93 -3.93 11.58
C ASP A 58 14.69 -2.61 11.56
N ALA A 59 14.68 -1.90 10.42
CA ALA A 59 15.28 -0.56 10.30
C ALA A 59 14.50 0.53 11.04
N LEU A 60 13.31 0.22 11.59
CA LEU A 60 12.55 1.10 12.46
C LEU A 60 13.00 1.02 13.91
N ILE A 61 13.79 0.00 14.26
CA ILE A 61 14.34 -0.18 15.61
C ILE A 61 15.52 0.77 15.79
N ARG A 62 15.56 1.46 16.92
CA ARG A 62 16.66 2.34 17.32
C ARG A 62 17.97 1.55 17.35
N PHE A 63 19.06 2.22 16.98
CA PHE A 63 20.40 1.64 17.03
C PHE A 63 20.72 1.14 18.45
N ASN A 64 21.34 -0.04 18.53
CA ASN A 64 21.61 -0.77 19.78
C ASN A 64 20.39 -1.22 20.60
N SER A 65 19.19 -1.21 20.03
CA SER A 65 17.99 -1.79 20.64
C SER A 65 17.59 -3.10 19.96
N ASP A 66 16.92 -4.00 20.70
CA ASP A 66 16.44 -5.29 20.16
C ASP A 66 15.00 -5.23 19.64
N SER A 67 14.25 -4.23 20.10
CA SER A 67 12.85 -4.02 19.72
C SER A 67 12.47 -2.55 19.78
N ALA A 68 11.35 -2.21 19.12
CA ALA A 68 10.70 -0.91 19.19
C ALA A 68 9.21 -1.08 19.46
N SER A 69 8.58 -0.08 20.07
CA SER A 69 7.12 0.02 20.14
C SER A 69 6.62 1.38 19.68
N VAL A 70 5.41 1.37 19.12
CA VAL A 70 4.63 2.56 18.76
C VAL A 70 3.20 2.30 19.22
N SER A 71 2.60 3.21 19.99
CA SER A 71 1.18 3.18 20.32
C SER A 71 0.52 4.51 20.02
N ILE A 72 -0.73 4.47 19.57
CA ILE A 72 -1.56 5.63 19.25
C ILE A 72 -2.94 5.42 19.84
N ASP A 73 -3.34 6.35 20.71
CA ASP A 73 -4.74 6.51 21.08
C ASP A 73 -5.40 7.52 20.14
N TYR A 74 -6.56 7.15 19.60
CA TYR A 74 -7.33 8.03 18.73
C TYR A 74 -8.83 7.90 19.00
N PHE A 75 -9.57 8.94 18.63
CA PHE A 75 -11.02 8.92 18.60
C PHE A 75 -11.50 8.87 17.16
N ASN A 76 -12.35 7.89 16.85
CA ASN A 76 -12.97 7.77 15.53
C ASN A 76 -14.07 8.85 15.31
N ASP A 77 -14.73 8.82 14.15
CA ASP A 77 -15.79 9.81 13.82
C ASP A 77 -17.05 9.69 14.69
N LYS A 78 -17.17 8.62 15.49
CA LYS A 78 -18.24 8.42 16.47
C LYS A 78 -17.80 8.75 17.90
N SER A 79 -16.67 9.44 18.06
CA SER A 79 -16.08 9.79 19.36
C SER A 79 -15.78 8.58 20.26
N LYS A 80 -15.60 7.39 19.67
CA LYS A 80 -15.16 6.21 20.42
C LYS A 80 -13.63 6.18 20.45
N LYS A 81 -13.07 6.02 21.65
CA LYS A 81 -11.62 5.82 21.87
C LYS A 81 -11.21 4.44 21.36
N HIS A 82 -10.08 4.41 20.68
CA HIS A 82 -9.40 3.22 20.20
C HIS A 82 -7.90 3.34 20.42
N GLU A 83 -7.23 2.21 20.54
CA GLU A 83 -5.77 2.11 20.60
C GLU A 83 -5.28 1.24 19.43
N ILE A 84 -4.28 1.73 18.69
CA ILE A 84 -3.51 0.89 17.78
C ILE A 84 -2.06 0.88 18.26
N SER A 85 -1.48 -0.30 18.42
CA SER A 85 -0.10 -0.44 18.84
C SER A 85 0.66 -1.46 18.01
N ALA A 86 1.97 -1.25 17.85
CA ALA A 86 2.87 -2.18 17.20
C ALA A 86 4.10 -2.41 18.05
N PHE A 87 4.47 -3.68 18.20
CA PHE A 87 5.73 -4.13 18.76
C PHE A 87 6.59 -4.75 17.65
N ILE A 88 7.79 -4.23 17.46
CA ILE A 88 8.67 -4.54 16.33
C ILE A 88 9.94 -5.17 16.87
N THR A 89 10.33 -6.30 16.28
CA THR A 89 11.58 -7.01 16.57
C THR A 89 12.31 -7.35 15.29
N LYS A 90 13.57 -7.77 15.39
CA LYS A 90 14.35 -8.29 14.25
C LYS A 90 13.71 -9.53 13.58
N ARG A 91 12.78 -10.21 14.26
CA ARG A 91 12.10 -11.42 13.76
C ARG A 91 10.73 -11.14 13.14
N GLY A 92 10.25 -9.91 13.25
CA GLY A 92 8.93 -9.51 12.77
C GLY A 92 8.22 -8.60 13.76
N LYS A 93 6.93 -8.36 13.49
CA LYS A 93 6.09 -7.43 14.23
C LYS A 93 4.80 -8.07 14.73
N LEU A 94 4.29 -7.50 15.81
CA LEU A 94 2.98 -7.77 16.36
C LEU A 94 2.21 -6.45 16.36
N ILE A 95 0.99 -6.43 15.85
CA ILE A 95 0.13 -5.24 15.85
C ILE A 95 -1.17 -5.59 16.58
N CYS A 96 -1.59 -4.70 17.47
CA CYS A 96 -2.83 -4.81 18.22
C CYS A 96 -3.79 -3.66 17.87
N LEU A 97 -5.07 -3.94 17.91
CA LEU A 97 -6.16 -2.97 17.91
C LEU A 97 -6.96 -3.22 19.17
N ASP A 98 -7.10 -2.21 20.04
CA ASP A 98 -7.81 -2.32 21.32
C ASP A 98 -7.35 -3.55 22.14
N SER A 99 -6.03 -3.71 22.29
CA SER A 99 -5.36 -4.88 22.91
C SER A 99 -5.56 -6.24 22.21
N GLU A 100 -6.33 -6.32 21.13
CA GLU A 100 -6.51 -7.55 20.36
C GLU A 100 -5.45 -7.69 19.25
N LYS A 101 -4.71 -8.79 19.27
CA LYS A 101 -3.70 -9.13 18.26
C LYS A 101 -4.36 -9.30 16.89
N GLN A 102 -3.90 -8.52 15.91
CA GLN A 102 -4.38 -8.62 14.53
C GLN A 102 -3.56 -9.63 13.73
N LYS A 103 -4.27 -10.52 13.03
CA LYS A 103 -3.65 -11.60 12.22
C LYS A 103 -3.18 -11.13 10.83
N SER A 104 -3.69 -9.99 10.36
CA SER A 104 -3.40 -9.48 9.02
C SER A 104 -3.44 -7.96 9.01
N ALA A 105 -2.81 -7.36 8.00
CA ALA A 105 -2.88 -5.92 7.76
C ALA A 105 -4.32 -5.42 7.55
N ALA A 106 -5.22 -6.26 7.04
CA ALA A 106 -6.63 -5.91 6.84
C ALA A 106 -7.40 -5.70 8.14
N GLY A 107 -6.89 -6.17 9.29
CA GLY A 107 -7.46 -5.86 10.62
C GLY A 107 -7.16 -4.44 11.08
N ILE A 108 -6.12 -3.80 10.53
CA ILE A 108 -5.59 -2.50 10.97
C ILE A 108 -5.80 -1.40 9.93
N ILE A 109 -5.50 -1.67 8.66
CA ILE A 109 -5.58 -0.67 7.60
C ILE A 109 -7.05 -0.21 7.47
N GLY A 110 -7.25 1.10 7.47
CA GLY A 110 -8.57 1.74 7.44
C GLY A 110 -9.15 2.04 8.83
N LYS A 111 -8.53 1.57 9.93
CA LYS A 111 -8.94 1.91 11.30
C LYS A 111 -8.49 3.31 11.72
N LEU A 112 -7.30 3.70 11.26
CA LEU A 112 -6.75 5.05 11.36
C LEU A 112 -6.48 5.61 9.94
N PRO A 113 -7.51 6.09 9.22
CA PRO A 113 -7.32 6.74 7.93
C PRO A 113 -6.31 7.89 8.02
N CYS A 114 -5.23 7.82 7.25
CA CYS A 114 -4.16 8.81 7.33
C CYS A 114 -3.66 9.16 5.92
N VAL A 115 -3.52 10.46 5.65
CA VAL A 115 -2.91 10.99 4.44
C VAL A 115 -1.62 11.68 4.82
N CYS A 116 -0.49 11.16 4.32
CA CYS A 116 0.82 11.79 4.51
C CYS A 116 1.19 12.58 3.26
N TYR A 117 1.35 13.89 3.41
CA TYR A 117 1.92 14.75 2.39
C TYR A 117 3.40 14.99 2.67
N SER A 118 4.24 14.86 1.63
CA SER A 118 5.67 15.13 1.68
C SER A 118 6.05 15.95 0.43
N PRO A 119 7.10 16.79 0.48
CA PRO A 119 7.63 17.41 -0.74
C PRO A 119 7.97 16.38 -1.83
N THR A 120 8.35 15.17 -1.45
CA THR A 120 8.61 14.07 -2.39
C THR A 120 7.34 13.50 -3.02
N SER A 121 6.14 13.84 -2.56
CA SER A 121 4.89 13.35 -3.15
C SER A 121 4.71 13.82 -4.61
N VAL A 122 5.34 14.93 -5.00
CA VAL A 122 5.35 15.39 -6.41
C VAL A 122 6.00 14.38 -7.35
N ASN A 123 6.86 13.52 -6.82
CA ASN A 123 7.53 12.49 -7.58
C ASN A 123 6.56 11.49 -8.19
N MET A 124 5.35 11.34 -7.65
CA MET A 124 4.31 10.51 -8.28
C MET A 124 4.05 10.91 -9.75
N PHE A 125 4.18 12.19 -10.07
CA PHE A 125 3.98 12.72 -11.43
C PHE A 125 5.21 12.62 -12.32
N LYS A 126 6.41 12.45 -11.75
CA LYS A 126 7.69 12.44 -12.47
C LYS A 126 8.34 11.06 -12.56
N ASN A 127 8.04 10.17 -11.63
CA ASN A 127 8.76 8.92 -11.42
C ASN A 127 8.14 7.74 -12.15
N GLU A 128 8.79 6.59 -11.99
CA GLU A 128 8.41 5.29 -12.54
C GLU A 128 6.98 4.85 -12.16
N PRO A 129 6.33 4.02 -13.02
CA PRO A 129 5.01 3.43 -12.77
C PRO A 129 4.83 2.78 -11.38
N GLN A 130 5.91 2.28 -10.78
CA GLN A 130 5.88 1.66 -9.46
C GLN A 130 5.44 2.64 -8.36
N GLU A 131 5.82 3.92 -8.42
CA GLU A 131 5.42 4.90 -7.41
C GLU A 131 3.92 5.19 -7.48
N ARG A 132 3.38 5.34 -8.69
CA ARG A 132 1.93 5.53 -8.92
C ARG A 132 1.12 4.32 -8.49
N ARG A 133 1.59 3.11 -8.80
CA ARG A 133 0.99 1.86 -8.29
C ARG A 133 0.99 1.82 -6.76
N ASN A 134 2.11 2.18 -6.11
CA ASN A 134 2.21 2.17 -4.66
C ASN A 134 1.25 3.16 -4.00
N PHE A 135 1.11 4.35 -4.57
CA PHE A 135 0.13 5.34 -4.13
C PHE A 135 -1.28 4.77 -4.20
N LEU A 136 -1.70 4.26 -5.36
CA LEU A 136 -3.04 3.72 -5.54
C LEU A 136 -3.32 2.48 -4.71
N ASP A 137 -2.37 1.55 -4.63
CA ASP A 137 -2.51 0.36 -3.78
C ASP A 137 -2.71 0.76 -2.31
N SER A 138 -2.03 1.81 -1.83
CA SER A 138 -2.19 2.32 -0.46
C SER A 138 -3.54 3.01 -0.28
N SER A 139 -3.95 3.86 -1.22
CA SER A 139 -5.23 4.57 -1.19
C SER A 139 -6.43 3.62 -1.21
N ILE A 140 -6.42 2.61 -2.09
CA ILE A 140 -7.49 1.60 -2.17
C ILE A 140 -7.50 0.72 -0.91
N SER A 141 -6.33 0.41 -0.35
CA SER A 141 -6.23 -0.40 0.87
C SER A 141 -6.92 0.26 2.07
N PHE A 142 -6.88 1.59 2.20
CA PHE A 142 -7.58 2.30 3.27
C PHE A 142 -9.10 2.11 3.27
N ILE A 143 -9.69 1.81 2.11
CA ILE A 143 -11.15 1.73 1.92
C ILE A 143 -11.66 0.31 1.63
N SER A 144 -10.77 -0.67 1.41
CA SER A 144 -11.17 -2.01 0.98
C SER A 144 -10.28 -3.11 1.55
N SER A 145 -10.82 -3.82 2.55
CA SER A 145 -10.19 -5.04 3.10
C SER A 145 -10.07 -6.16 2.05
N ASN A 146 -11.07 -6.29 1.18
CA ASN A 146 -11.04 -7.22 0.05
C ASN A 146 -9.86 -6.96 -0.88
N TYR A 147 -9.52 -5.70 -1.11
CA TYR A 147 -8.35 -5.32 -1.90
C TYR A 147 -7.05 -5.70 -1.20
N ILE A 148 -6.95 -5.49 0.11
CA ILE A 148 -5.77 -5.90 0.90
C ILE A 148 -5.55 -7.42 0.78
N TYR A 149 -6.61 -8.22 0.95
CA TYR A 149 -6.52 -9.67 0.80
C TYR A 149 -6.12 -10.09 -0.61
N ALA A 150 -6.72 -9.47 -1.63
CA ALA A 150 -6.36 -9.74 -3.03
C ALA A 150 -4.90 -9.37 -3.33
N LEU A 151 -4.43 -8.20 -2.90
CA LEU A 151 -3.05 -7.75 -3.11
C LEU A 151 -2.04 -8.63 -2.36
N SER A 152 -2.37 -9.04 -1.14
CA SER A 152 -1.54 -9.97 -0.36
C SER A 152 -1.43 -11.34 -1.05
N ARG A 153 -2.56 -11.92 -1.47
CA ARG A 153 -2.58 -13.20 -2.18
C ARG A 153 -1.85 -13.10 -3.53
N PHE A 154 -2.08 -12.03 -4.28
CA PHE A 154 -1.39 -11.77 -5.55
C PHE A 154 0.13 -11.74 -5.38
N LYS A 155 0.66 -11.00 -4.38
CA LYS A 155 2.10 -10.95 -4.11
C LYS A 155 2.68 -12.31 -3.76
N LYS A 156 1.94 -13.12 -2.99
CA LYS A 156 2.35 -14.48 -2.63
C LYS A 156 2.42 -15.39 -3.85
N VAL A 157 1.35 -15.45 -4.63
CA VAL A 157 1.27 -16.30 -5.84
C VAL A 157 2.29 -15.85 -6.89
N LEU A 158 2.50 -14.54 -7.07
CA LEU A 158 3.52 -14.02 -7.97
C LEU A 158 4.94 -14.48 -7.56
N LYS A 159 5.24 -14.47 -6.26
CA LYS A 159 6.53 -14.95 -5.73
C LYS A 159 6.68 -16.45 -5.94
N GLU A 160 5.65 -17.24 -5.65
CA GLU A 160 5.62 -18.70 -5.85
C GLU A 160 5.83 -19.04 -7.33
N ARG A 161 5.12 -18.35 -8.24
CA ARG A 161 5.26 -18.52 -9.69
C ARG A 161 6.65 -18.16 -10.20
N ASN A 162 7.19 -17.02 -9.77
CA ASN A 162 8.55 -16.62 -10.17
C ASN A 162 9.61 -17.60 -9.66
N ASN A 163 9.44 -18.15 -8.45
CA ASN A 163 10.31 -19.20 -7.95
C ASN A 163 10.18 -20.48 -8.79
N ALA A 164 8.95 -20.88 -9.13
CA ALA A 164 8.70 -22.04 -9.99
C ALA A 164 9.38 -21.91 -11.36
N LEU A 165 9.29 -20.72 -11.98
CA LEU A 165 10.00 -20.40 -13.23
C LEU A 165 11.52 -20.45 -13.06
N ALA A 166 12.05 -19.91 -11.96
CA ALA A 166 13.49 -19.82 -11.74
C ALA A 166 14.17 -21.19 -11.55
N GLN A 167 13.47 -22.09 -10.86
CA GLN A 167 13.89 -23.46 -10.54
C GLN A 167 13.56 -24.47 -11.65
N GLY A 168 12.80 -24.06 -12.67
CA GLY A 168 12.44 -24.94 -13.79
C GLY A 168 11.47 -26.06 -13.40
N TYR A 169 10.50 -25.77 -12.54
CA TYR A 169 9.42 -26.72 -12.21
C TYR A 169 8.61 -27.10 -13.46
N ASP A 170 7.85 -28.19 -13.34
CA ASP A 170 6.98 -28.66 -14.41
C ASP A 170 5.92 -27.62 -14.82
N GLU A 171 5.38 -27.82 -16.01
CA GLU A 171 4.43 -26.89 -16.60
C GLU A 171 3.06 -26.91 -15.90
N GLU A 172 2.68 -28.04 -15.31
CA GLU A 172 1.39 -28.19 -14.63
C GLU A 172 1.33 -27.27 -13.40
N LEU A 173 2.39 -27.26 -12.59
CA LEU A 173 2.51 -26.35 -11.45
C LEU A 173 2.50 -24.88 -11.89
N ILE A 174 3.23 -24.53 -12.94
CA ILE A 174 3.25 -23.17 -13.48
C ILE A 174 1.86 -22.77 -13.96
N GLU A 175 1.12 -23.66 -14.60
CA GLU A 175 -0.24 -23.42 -15.07
C GLU A 175 -1.22 -23.20 -13.91
N VAL A 176 -1.15 -24.03 -12.86
CA VAL A 176 -1.96 -23.86 -11.64
C VAL A 176 -1.71 -22.48 -11.00
N LEU A 177 -0.44 -22.11 -10.82
CA LEU A 177 -0.06 -20.80 -10.27
C LEU A 177 -0.49 -19.65 -11.19
N THR A 178 -0.41 -19.84 -12.50
CA THR A 178 -0.84 -18.85 -13.49
C THR A 178 -2.36 -18.64 -13.42
N ASN A 179 -3.15 -19.70 -13.38
CA ASN A 179 -4.60 -19.64 -13.25
C ASN A 179 -5.01 -18.88 -11.97
N GLU A 180 -4.34 -19.18 -10.86
CA GLU A 180 -4.59 -18.47 -9.61
C GLU A 180 -4.20 -16.98 -9.71
N LEU A 181 -3.03 -16.68 -10.26
CA LEU A 181 -2.53 -15.31 -10.44
C LEU A 181 -3.53 -14.46 -11.25
N ILE A 182 -4.10 -15.03 -12.31
CA ILE A 182 -5.13 -14.37 -13.15
C ILE A 182 -6.39 -14.06 -12.32
N ASN A 183 -6.89 -15.04 -11.58
CA ASN A 183 -8.11 -14.88 -10.79
C ASN A 183 -7.99 -13.80 -9.73
N VAL A 184 -6.86 -13.75 -9.01
CA VAL A 184 -6.64 -12.69 -8.02
C VAL A 184 -6.34 -11.33 -8.67
N SER A 185 -5.68 -11.31 -9.84
CA SER A 185 -5.43 -10.08 -10.62
C SER A 185 -6.72 -9.39 -11.04
N TYR A 186 -7.77 -10.15 -11.39
CA TYR A 186 -9.06 -9.59 -11.75
C TYR A 186 -9.66 -8.72 -10.63
N ARG A 187 -9.58 -9.20 -9.37
CA ARG A 187 -10.08 -8.44 -8.20
C ARG A 187 -9.33 -7.12 -8.01
N ILE A 188 -8.03 -7.13 -8.26
CA ILE A 188 -7.17 -5.93 -8.19
C ILE A 188 -7.52 -4.96 -9.32
N TYR A 189 -7.66 -5.48 -10.55
CA TYR A 189 -8.03 -4.71 -11.73
C TYR A 189 -9.36 -3.98 -11.54
N VAL A 190 -10.43 -4.69 -11.15
CA VAL A 190 -11.75 -4.08 -10.94
C VAL A 190 -11.70 -2.98 -9.89
N SER A 191 -10.98 -3.21 -8.80
CA SER A 191 -10.85 -2.21 -7.72
C SER A 191 -10.09 -0.96 -8.18
N ARG A 192 -9.01 -1.14 -8.97
CA ARG A 192 -8.23 -0.03 -9.52
C ARG A 192 -9.00 0.76 -10.57
N ASP A 193 -9.69 0.07 -11.48
CA ASP A 193 -10.50 0.71 -12.51
C ASP A 193 -11.63 1.54 -11.89
N LYS A 194 -12.34 0.98 -10.89
CA LYS A 194 -13.34 1.72 -10.13
C LYS A 194 -12.73 2.94 -9.42
N PHE A 195 -11.63 2.75 -8.69
CA PHE A 195 -10.99 3.84 -7.96
C PHE A 195 -10.57 4.99 -8.88
N VAL A 196 -10.03 4.69 -10.07
CA VAL A 196 -9.63 5.72 -11.04
C VAL A 196 -10.83 6.47 -11.60
N LYS A 197 -11.94 5.80 -11.86
CA LYS A 197 -13.19 6.46 -12.27
C LYS A 197 -13.71 7.41 -11.19
N ASP A 198 -13.74 6.95 -9.94
CA ASP A 198 -14.17 7.75 -8.79
C ASP A 198 -13.21 8.95 -8.59
N LEU A 199 -11.90 8.73 -8.74
CA LEU A 199 -10.87 9.77 -8.66
C LEU A 199 -11.06 10.84 -9.73
N ASN A 200 -11.30 10.47 -10.98
CA ASN A 200 -11.49 11.42 -12.08
C ASN A 200 -12.69 12.33 -11.88
N SER A 201 -13.76 11.86 -11.24
CA SER A 201 -14.90 12.70 -10.91
C SER A 201 -14.51 13.81 -9.93
N GLN A 202 -13.69 13.49 -8.91
CA GLN A 202 -13.26 14.48 -7.91
C GLN A 202 -12.15 15.40 -8.41
N VAL A 203 -11.16 14.85 -9.11
CA VAL A 203 -10.00 15.61 -9.60
C VAL A 203 -10.44 16.70 -10.58
N ASN A 204 -11.37 16.40 -11.50
CA ASN A 204 -11.87 17.41 -12.43
C ASN A 204 -12.57 18.56 -11.69
N GLN A 205 -13.36 18.27 -10.65
CA GLN A 205 -14.02 19.30 -9.85
C GLN A 205 -13.01 20.21 -9.15
N ILE A 206 -11.98 19.64 -8.50
CA ILE A 206 -10.95 20.41 -7.81
C ILE A 206 -10.12 21.23 -8.81
N TYR A 207 -9.72 20.63 -9.92
CA TYR A 207 -8.86 21.26 -10.92
C TYR A 207 -9.54 22.46 -11.58
N SER A 208 -10.82 22.32 -11.96
CA SER A 208 -11.62 23.43 -12.50
C SER A 208 -11.75 24.59 -11.50
N ASN A 209 -11.94 24.30 -10.22
CA ASN A 209 -12.09 25.32 -9.17
C ASN A 209 -10.79 26.09 -8.90
N TRP A 210 -9.62 25.45 -9.00
CA TRP A 210 -8.34 26.10 -8.67
C TRP A 210 -7.70 26.88 -9.81
N PHE A 211 -7.92 26.44 -11.05
CA PHE A 211 -7.17 26.97 -12.19
C PHE A 211 -8.00 27.82 -13.16
N GLU A 212 -9.30 28.03 -12.91
CA GLU A 212 -10.21 28.86 -13.74
C GLU A 212 -10.05 28.60 -15.25
N ARG A 213 -9.86 27.34 -15.64
CA ARG A 213 -9.52 26.93 -17.01
C ARG A 213 -10.42 25.81 -17.49
N ASP A 214 -10.70 25.81 -18.79
CA ASP A 214 -11.36 24.71 -19.54
C ASP A 214 -10.52 23.43 -19.67
N LYS A 215 -9.37 23.35 -19.00
CA LYS A 215 -8.52 22.16 -19.04
C LYS A 215 -9.05 21.12 -18.06
N LYS A 216 -9.43 19.95 -18.58
CA LYS A 216 -9.76 18.76 -17.80
C LYS A 216 -8.49 17.98 -17.46
N MET A 217 -8.44 17.43 -16.25
CA MET A 217 -7.40 16.51 -15.82
C MET A 217 -8.01 15.12 -15.75
N GLU A 218 -7.44 14.17 -16.49
CA GLU A 218 -7.91 12.80 -16.52
C GLU A 218 -6.78 11.85 -16.17
N VAL A 219 -6.99 11.04 -15.15
CA VAL A 219 -6.13 9.90 -14.83
C VAL A 219 -6.62 8.67 -15.60
N VAL A 220 -5.77 8.11 -16.44
CA VAL A 220 -6.04 6.93 -17.24
C VAL A 220 -5.33 5.72 -16.63
N TYR A 221 -6.11 4.69 -16.27
CA TYR A 221 -5.56 3.38 -15.93
C TYR A 221 -5.13 2.64 -17.20
N LYS A 222 -3.83 2.38 -17.32
CA LYS A 222 -3.18 1.69 -18.44
C LYS A 222 -2.76 0.28 -18.02
N THR A 223 -3.40 -0.72 -18.59
CA THR A 223 -3.08 -2.13 -18.41
C THR A 223 -2.20 -2.66 -19.53
N ASN A 224 -1.43 -3.71 -19.28
CA ASN A 224 -0.62 -4.41 -20.30
C ASN A 224 -1.40 -5.51 -21.06
N VAL A 225 -2.66 -5.69 -20.71
CA VAL A 225 -3.63 -6.57 -21.37
C VAL A 225 -4.89 -5.72 -21.64
N PRO A 226 -5.70 -6.02 -22.68
CA PRO A 226 -6.86 -5.19 -23.01
C PRO A 226 -7.79 -4.92 -21.82
N LYS A 227 -8.57 -3.83 -21.84
CA LYS A 227 -9.59 -3.62 -20.80
C LYS A 227 -10.73 -4.61 -21.02
N PHE A 228 -11.25 -5.18 -19.95
CA PHE A 228 -12.28 -6.23 -20.02
C PHE A 228 -13.54 -5.82 -19.27
N LEU A 229 -14.69 -6.22 -19.82
CA LEU A 229 -16.01 -5.92 -19.27
C LEU A 229 -16.48 -7.02 -18.31
N SER A 230 -16.02 -8.26 -18.52
CA SER A 230 -16.36 -9.41 -17.69
C SER A 230 -15.14 -10.19 -17.17
N GLN A 231 -15.34 -10.97 -16.11
CA GLN A 231 -14.30 -11.85 -15.55
C GLN A 231 -13.87 -12.93 -16.53
N SER A 232 -14.80 -13.48 -17.32
CA SER A 232 -14.50 -14.55 -18.30
C SER A 232 -13.64 -14.03 -19.45
N GLU A 233 -13.92 -12.83 -19.95
CA GLU A 233 -13.07 -12.15 -20.95
C GLU A 233 -11.69 -11.84 -20.39
N PHE A 234 -11.62 -11.32 -19.14
CA PHE A 234 -10.37 -11.06 -18.46
C PHE A 234 -9.51 -12.34 -18.37
N VAL A 235 -10.10 -13.42 -17.86
CA VAL A 235 -9.40 -14.70 -17.66
C VAL A 235 -8.94 -15.28 -19.00
N SER A 236 -9.82 -15.33 -20.00
CA SER A 236 -9.47 -15.90 -21.31
C SER A 236 -8.37 -15.10 -22.02
N SER A 237 -8.41 -13.78 -21.97
CA SER A 237 -7.39 -12.94 -22.58
C SER A 237 -6.04 -13.05 -21.86
N TYR A 238 -6.04 -13.06 -20.52
CA TYR A 238 -4.81 -13.28 -19.75
C TYR A 238 -4.20 -14.65 -20.03
N LYS A 239 -5.01 -15.72 -20.11
CA LYS A 239 -4.52 -17.06 -20.50
C LYS A 239 -3.86 -17.02 -21.88
N ASN A 240 -4.51 -16.40 -22.86
CA ASN A 240 -3.95 -16.25 -24.20
C ASN A 240 -2.66 -15.45 -24.20
N ALA A 241 -2.57 -14.37 -23.41
CA ALA A 241 -1.37 -13.56 -23.28
C ALA A 241 -0.21 -14.35 -22.65
N PHE A 242 -0.47 -15.09 -21.56
CA PHE A 242 0.53 -15.95 -20.92
C PHE A 242 1.04 -17.05 -21.86
N ASN A 243 0.14 -17.69 -22.62
CA ASN A 243 0.52 -18.72 -23.59
C ASN A 243 1.46 -18.18 -24.68
N ARG A 244 1.26 -16.94 -25.14
CA ARG A 244 2.12 -16.31 -26.16
C ARG A 244 3.52 -16.01 -25.67
N ILE A 245 3.70 -15.68 -24.38
CA ILE A 245 4.99 -15.27 -23.80
C ILE A 245 5.66 -16.36 -22.97
N LYS A 246 5.06 -17.56 -22.92
CA LYS A 246 5.50 -18.67 -22.05
C LYS A 246 6.99 -19.00 -22.18
N SER A 247 7.50 -19.10 -23.41
CA SER A 247 8.92 -19.37 -23.67
C SER A 247 9.82 -18.23 -23.18
N GLU A 248 9.37 -16.98 -23.31
CA GLU A 248 10.10 -15.80 -22.87
C GLU A 248 10.15 -15.72 -21.34
N GLU A 249 9.04 -15.98 -20.64
CA GLU A 249 9.00 -16.01 -19.18
C GLU A 249 9.88 -17.12 -18.59
N ARG A 250 9.93 -18.29 -19.24
CA ARG A 250 10.85 -19.38 -18.87
C ARG A 250 12.31 -18.97 -19.01
N LEU A 251 12.67 -18.32 -20.13
CA LEU A 251 14.04 -17.85 -20.36
C LEU A 251 14.44 -16.74 -19.38
N ARG A 252 13.55 -15.78 -19.12
CA ARG A 252 13.79 -14.65 -18.21
C ARG A 252 13.55 -15.00 -16.73
N LYS A 253 13.02 -16.19 -16.43
CA LYS A 253 12.72 -16.69 -15.09
C LYS A 253 11.85 -15.74 -14.26
N THR A 254 10.90 -15.06 -14.91
CA THR A 254 10.06 -14.05 -14.26
C THR A 254 8.75 -13.82 -14.99
N THR A 255 7.75 -13.36 -14.24
CA THR A 255 6.44 -12.99 -14.77
C THR A 255 6.49 -11.61 -15.43
N LEU A 256 6.14 -11.56 -16.72
CA LEU A 256 6.28 -10.36 -17.56
C LEU A 256 4.98 -9.57 -17.74
N ILE A 257 3.81 -10.20 -17.53
CA ILE A 257 2.50 -9.55 -17.67
C ILE A 257 1.66 -9.59 -16.39
N GLY A 258 0.65 -8.73 -16.30
CA GLY A 258 -0.27 -8.60 -15.18
C GLY A 258 -0.18 -7.29 -14.40
N VAL A 259 -1.01 -7.20 -13.36
CA VAL A 259 -1.29 -5.96 -12.61
C VAL A 259 -0.08 -5.34 -11.91
N GLN A 260 1.01 -6.09 -11.73
CA GLN A 260 2.30 -5.59 -11.24
C GLN A 260 3.04 -4.71 -12.25
N LYS A 261 2.61 -4.69 -13.51
CA LYS A 261 3.21 -3.89 -14.59
C LYS A 261 2.29 -2.77 -15.09
N ASP A 262 1.04 -2.71 -14.63
CA ASP A 262 0.12 -1.64 -15.02
C ASP A 262 0.60 -0.26 -14.60
N ASP A 263 0.08 0.77 -15.22
CA ASP A 263 0.41 2.16 -14.92
C ASP A 263 -0.83 3.05 -14.89
N PHE A 264 -0.65 4.26 -14.36
CA PHE A 264 -1.66 5.30 -14.25
C PHE A 264 -1.05 6.58 -14.79
N ILE A 265 -1.61 7.13 -15.85
CA ILE A 265 -1.04 8.31 -16.52
C ILE A 265 -2.06 9.43 -16.49
N GLY A 266 -1.59 10.68 -16.37
CA GLY A 266 -2.43 11.88 -16.40
C GLY A 266 -1.92 12.89 -17.40
#